data_AF-A0A663F9L7-F1
#
_entry.id   AF-A0A663F9L7-F1
#
_cell.length_a   1.000
_cell.length_b   1.000
_cell.length_c   1.000
_cell.angle_alpha   90.00
_cell.angle_beta   90.00
_cell.angle_gamma   90.00
#
_symmetry.space_group_name_H-M   'P 1'
#
loop_
_entity.id
_entity.type
_entity.pdbx_description
1 polymer ?
#
loop_
_entity_poly.entity_id
_entity_poly.type
_entity_poly.pdbx_seq_one_letter_code
_entity_poly.pdbx_strand_id
1 'polypeptide(L)'
;MLGGGVGGCSPPPRSAITPLPCQRGGPVPRSDTVTAGPGAGGNTRHPQRQLQRGQGSGGTSAVGTWWSRLTEKQERWLCRWRRLRFPGQRGASGDNPARSTTWVQASMDGAPSPASPAGLSAYVVVSQLLGLTLLATTGAWLGRYRGGVAWHGLLQFNVHPLCMVLGMVFLQGDALLVYRVFRHEAKRSTKALHALLHGLALVIALVGIVAVFESHRTKGIPDMYSLHSWCGMAAFVLYLLQWLLGCGFFLLPGASFSLRSRYKPQHVFFGIALFALSIAACLLGITEMLLFNIRDSYSHFVPEGVLANTLGVLLVAFGLVVGYVLTRDDWKRPPLAEELALSMDFKTLTEGESPGGGSQ
;
A
#
# COMPACT_ATOMS: atom_id res chain seq x y z
N MET A 1 -58.32 33.60 6.33
CA MET A 1 -57.44 34.17 7.38
C MET A 1 -58.14 34.00 8.72
N LEU A 2 -57.39 33.78 9.81
CA LEU A 2 -57.74 33.07 11.06
C LEU A 2 -57.44 31.56 10.92
N GLY A 3 -56.64 30.88 11.73
CA GLY A 3 -55.90 31.19 12.95
C GLY A 3 -55.82 29.89 13.76
N GLY A 4 -54.62 29.42 14.16
CA GLY A 4 -54.53 28.22 15.00
C GLY A 4 -53.11 27.73 15.31
N GLY A 5 -52.74 27.79 16.59
CA GLY A 5 -52.01 26.73 17.29
C GLY A 5 -50.49 26.82 17.36
N VAL A 6 -49.96 27.55 18.35
CA VAL A 6 -48.60 27.36 18.87
C VAL A 6 -48.68 26.38 20.04
N GLY A 7 -48.12 25.18 19.87
CA GLY A 7 -48.01 24.15 20.92
C GLY A 7 -46.63 24.18 21.58
N GLY A 8 -46.60 24.42 22.89
CA GLY A 8 -45.43 24.24 23.76
C GLY A 8 -45.47 22.92 24.55
N CYS A 9 -44.46 22.76 25.42
CA CYS A 9 -44.13 21.66 26.36
C CYS A 9 -43.14 20.62 25.82
N SER A 10 -42.11 20.12 26.52
CA SER A 10 -41.39 20.42 27.78
C SER A 10 -40.18 19.47 27.82
N PRO A 11 -39.02 19.82 28.42
CA PRO A 11 -37.87 18.91 28.54
C PRO A 11 -38.01 17.90 29.71
N PRO A 12 -37.32 16.74 29.67
CA PRO A 12 -37.44 15.67 30.67
C PRO A 12 -36.76 15.98 32.01
N PRO A 13 -37.17 15.29 33.11
CA PRO A 13 -36.79 15.66 34.47
C PRO A 13 -35.35 15.27 34.84
N ARG A 14 -34.71 16.15 35.62
CA ARG A 14 -33.44 15.91 36.33
C ARG A 14 -33.70 15.01 37.54
N SER A 15 -33.03 13.86 37.61
CA SER A 15 -32.93 13.07 38.82
C SER A 15 -31.96 13.73 39.81
N ALA A 16 -32.46 13.98 41.02
CA ALA A 16 -31.71 14.47 42.15
C ALA A 16 -30.85 13.34 42.73
N ILE A 17 -29.53 13.58 42.83
CA ILE A 17 -28.65 12.79 43.70
C ILE A 17 -28.32 13.69 44.89
N THR A 18 -28.86 13.30 46.03
CA THR A 18 -28.68 13.89 47.35
C THR A 18 -27.23 13.69 47.84
N PRO A 19 -26.59 14.69 48.49
CA PRO A 19 -25.26 14.53 49.06
C PRO A 19 -25.32 13.81 50.41
N LEU A 20 -24.41 12.84 50.63
CA LEU A 20 -24.15 12.23 51.95
C LEU A 20 -23.13 13.08 52.76
N PRO A 21 -23.15 13.00 54.11
CA PRO A 21 -22.78 14.12 54.97
C PRO A 21 -21.32 14.15 55.44
N CYS A 22 -20.87 15.36 55.77
CA CYS A 22 -19.68 15.66 56.57
C CYS A 22 -19.76 14.99 57.96
N GLN A 23 -18.69 14.30 58.38
CA GLN A 23 -18.38 14.12 59.80
C GLN A 23 -17.30 15.11 60.26
N ARG A 24 -17.52 15.69 61.45
CA ARG A 24 -16.66 16.64 62.18
C ARG A 24 -15.83 15.93 63.25
N GLY A 25 -14.62 16.48 63.50
CA GLY A 25 -13.83 16.43 64.74
C GLY A 25 -12.85 15.25 64.82
N GLY A 26 -11.51 15.38 64.82
CA GLY A 26 -10.57 16.29 65.55
C GLY A 26 -9.80 15.43 66.59
N PRO A 27 -8.56 15.74 67.08
CA PRO A 27 -7.70 16.93 66.91
C PRO A 27 -6.24 16.64 66.43
N VAL A 28 -5.43 17.71 66.36
CA VAL A 28 -4.06 17.87 65.80
C VAL A 28 -2.95 17.75 66.91
N PRO A 29 -1.64 18.10 66.72
CA PRO A 29 -0.46 17.21 66.78
C PRO A 29 0.53 17.51 67.94
N ARG A 30 1.59 16.68 68.10
CA ARG A 30 2.88 17.00 68.79
C ARG A 30 3.98 16.12 68.17
N SER A 31 4.95 16.69 67.44
CA SER A 31 6.23 17.28 67.87
C SER A 31 7.15 16.31 68.60
N ASP A 32 8.27 15.95 67.98
CA ASP A 32 9.56 15.86 68.68
C ASP A 32 10.71 16.20 67.72
N THR A 33 11.57 17.09 68.22
CA THR A 33 12.78 17.64 67.61
C THR A 33 13.90 17.44 68.62
N VAL A 34 15.02 16.81 68.25
CA VAL A 34 16.36 16.97 68.89
C VAL A 34 17.40 16.53 67.83
N THR A 35 18.10 17.41 67.10
CA THR A 35 19.46 18.00 67.35
C THR A 35 20.56 16.98 67.71
N ALA A 36 21.84 17.07 67.36
CA ALA A 36 22.68 17.88 66.47
C ALA A 36 24.10 17.25 66.47
N GLY A 37 24.87 17.41 65.38
CA GLY A 37 26.29 17.82 65.52
C GLY A 37 27.42 16.89 65.01
N PRO A 38 28.64 17.42 64.82
CA PRO A 38 29.26 17.51 63.47
C PRO A 38 30.71 16.99 63.38
N GLY A 39 31.29 16.97 62.16
CA GLY A 39 32.75 16.88 62.00
C GLY A 39 33.29 16.72 60.57
N ALA A 40 33.94 17.79 60.07
CA ALA A 40 35.13 17.87 59.18
C ALA A 40 35.21 16.96 57.92
N GLY A 41 35.59 17.39 56.73
CA GLY A 41 36.37 18.55 56.28
C GLY A 41 37.28 18.09 55.13
N GLY A 42 37.54 18.95 54.13
CA GLY A 42 38.75 18.86 53.28
C GLY A 42 38.57 18.46 51.80
N ASN A 43 38.38 19.50 50.97
CA ASN A 43 39.25 19.88 49.83
C ASN A 43 39.66 18.82 48.78
N THR A 44 39.32 19.05 47.49
CA THR A 44 40.29 19.06 46.37
C THR A 44 39.66 19.35 44.99
N ARG A 45 40.11 20.46 44.39
CA ARG A 45 40.56 20.69 42.99
C ARG A 45 39.73 20.17 41.79
N HIS A 46 39.33 21.12 40.95
CA HIS A 46 39.20 20.96 39.49
C HIS A 46 40.49 20.36 38.88
N PRO A 47 40.34 19.53 37.84
CA PRO A 47 40.95 19.91 36.57
C PRO A 47 40.03 19.69 35.37
N GLN A 48 40.08 20.68 34.48
CA GLN A 48 39.52 20.66 33.13
C GLN A 48 40.63 20.16 32.18
N ARG A 49 40.49 18.95 31.61
CA ARG A 49 40.92 18.54 30.25
C ARG A 49 41.13 17.01 30.13
N GLN A 50 40.74 16.53 28.94
CA GLN A 50 41.08 15.25 28.29
C GLN A 50 40.33 13.98 28.74
N LEU A 51 39.20 13.74 28.07
CA LEU A 51 39.00 12.46 27.37
C LEU A 51 38.03 12.66 26.19
N GLN A 52 38.58 13.22 25.10
CA GLN A 52 38.05 13.08 23.76
C GLN A 52 38.59 11.75 23.21
N ARG A 53 37.80 10.66 23.31
CA ARG A 53 37.84 9.51 22.39
C ARG A 53 36.71 8.54 22.76
N GLY A 54 35.60 8.70 22.06
CA GLY A 54 34.43 7.84 22.15
C GLY A 54 33.47 8.12 20.99
N GLN A 55 33.98 8.44 19.80
CA GLN A 55 33.21 8.28 18.57
C GLN A 55 33.14 6.78 18.27
N GLY A 56 32.13 6.14 18.85
CA GLY A 56 31.70 4.79 18.53
C GLY A 56 30.44 4.89 17.67
N SER A 57 30.61 4.55 16.40
CA SER A 57 29.59 4.31 15.39
C SER A 57 28.39 3.47 15.87
N GLY A 58 27.22 3.71 15.28
CA GLY A 58 26.21 2.66 15.13
C GLY A 58 24.82 3.04 15.59
N GLY A 59 24.07 3.68 14.71
CA GLY A 59 22.65 3.96 14.93
C GLY A 59 21.93 4.33 13.64
N THR A 60 22.34 3.77 12.49
CA THR A 60 21.45 3.75 11.32
C THR A 60 20.21 2.97 11.75
N SER A 61 19.06 3.65 11.80
CA SER A 61 17.80 3.07 12.25
C SER A 61 17.56 1.73 11.56
N ALA A 62 17.18 0.70 12.32
CA ALA A 62 16.89 -0.63 11.81
C ALA A 62 15.88 -0.60 10.64
N VAL A 63 15.05 0.43 10.59
CA VAL A 63 14.09 0.77 9.52
C VAL A 63 14.79 1.15 8.21
N GLY A 64 15.86 1.97 8.24
CA GLY A 64 16.62 2.35 7.04
C GLY A 64 17.36 1.16 6.41
N THR A 65 17.86 0.25 7.23
CA THR A 65 18.47 -1.02 6.77
C THR A 65 17.46 -2.05 6.29
N TRP A 66 16.23 -2.05 6.80
CA TRP A 66 15.17 -2.94 6.32
C TRP A 66 14.58 -2.44 4.99
N TRP A 67 14.41 -1.11 4.87
CA TRP A 67 13.89 -0.43 3.68
C TRP A 67 14.83 -0.51 2.47
N SER A 68 16.12 -0.24 2.67
CA SER A 68 17.16 -0.46 1.66
C SER A 68 17.25 -1.93 1.25
N ARG A 69 17.15 -2.86 2.20
CA ARG A 69 17.15 -4.31 1.88
C ARG A 69 15.90 -4.77 1.14
N LEU A 70 14.72 -4.19 1.37
CA LEU A 70 13.48 -4.58 0.69
C LEU A 70 13.46 -4.09 -0.76
N THR A 71 13.80 -2.81 -0.98
CA THR A 71 13.93 -2.21 -2.32
C THR A 71 15.03 -2.89 -3.14
N GLU A 72 16.19 -3.10 -2.54
CA GLU A 72 17.31 -3.81 -3.16
C GLU A 72 17.00 -5.32 -3.33
N LYS A 73 16.13 -5.93 -2.50
CA LYS A 73 15.62 -7.29 -2.74
C LYS A 73 14.62 -7.33 -3.90
N GLN A 74 13.76 -6.32 -4.05
CA GLN A 74 12.78 -6.24 -5.13
C GLN A 74 13.49 -6.00 -6.48
N GLU A 75 14.48 -5.10 -6.53
CA GLU A 75 15.33 -4.88 -7.69
C GLU A 75 16.20 -6.09 -8.01
N ARG A 76 16.85 -6.69 -7.00
CA ARG A 76 17.62 -7.93 -7.22
C ARG A 76 16.74 -9.10 -7.61
N TRP A 77 15.49 -9.16 -7.18
CA TRP A 77 14.54 -10.19 -7.59
C TRP A 77 14.12 -9.96 -9.05
N LEU A 78 13.80 -8.73 -9.45
CA LEU A 78 13.53 -8.37 -10.85
C LEU A 78 14.75 -8.62 -11.77
N CYS A 79 15.96 -8.30 -11.31
CA CYS A 79 17.21 -8.57 -12.04
C CYS A 79 17.58 -10.06 -12.06
N ARG A 80 17.39 -10.83 -10.97
CA ARG A 80 17.58 -12.29 -10.97
C ARG A 80 16.55 -12.99 -11.84
N TRP A 81 15.30 -12.55 -11.79
CA TRP A 81 14.22 -13.10 -12.59
C TRP A 81 14.44 -12.86 -14.09
N ARG A 82 14.91 -11.67 -14.49
CA ARG A 82 15.38 -11.41 -15.87
C ARG A 82 16.56 -12.31 -16.27
N ARG A 83 17.50 -12.55 -15.35
CA ARG A 83 18.72 -13.34 -15.59
C ARG A 83 18.48 -14.85 -15.63
N LEU A 84 17.52 -15.36 -14.86
CA LEU A 84 17.14 -16.79 -14.81
C LEU A 84 16.24 -17.21 -15.98
N ARG A 85 15.67 -16.26 -16.73
CA ARG A 85 14.81 -16.52 -17.89
C ARG A 85 15.58 -16.56 -19.22
N PHE A 86 16.85 -16.14 -19.26
CA PHE A 86 17.71 -16.16 -20.45
C PHE A 86 19.14 -16.63 -20.14
N PRO A 87 19.41 -17.94 -20.02
CA PRO A 87 20.77 -18.45 -20.03
C PRO A 87 21.24 -18.55 -21.49
N GLY A 88 21.53 -17.43 -22.16
CA GLY A 88 21.92 -17.56 -23.57
C GLY A 88 22.01 -16.30 -24.44
N GLN A 89 22.43 -15.15 -23.91
CA GLN A 89 23.01 -14.12 -24.78
C GLN A 89 24.26 -13.54 -24.11
N ARG A 90 25.39 -14.24 -24.31
CA ARG A 90 26.73 -13.66 -24.26
C ARG A 90 27.36 -13.91 -25.63
N GLY A 91 27.99 -12.87 -26.15
CA GLY A 91 28.28 -12.71 -27.58
C GLY A 91 29.17 -13.78 -28.20
N ALA A 92 28.88 -14.06 -29.47
CA ALA A 92 29.83 -14.61 -30.40
C ALA A 92 30.42 -13.43 -31.20
N SER A 93 31.72 -13.20 -31.01
CA SER A 93 32.54 -12.31 -31.82
C SER A 93 33.66 -13.18 -32.39
N GLY A 94 33.86 -13.12 -33.72
CA GLY A 94 35.07 -13.63 -34.39
C GLY A 94 34.86 -14.79 -35.38
N ASP A 95 34.80 -14.41 -36.66
CA ASP A 95 35.49 -14.96 -37.85
C ASP A 95 35.21 -16.38 -38.40
N ASN A 96 34.63 -16.45 -39.61
CA ASN A 96 35.33 -16.87 -40.84
C ASN A 96 34.46 -16.66 -42.11
N PRO A 97 35.04 -16.48 -43.32
CA PRO A 97 34.33 -16.02 -44.51
C PRO A 97 33.90 -17.15 -45.48
N ALA A 98 33.04 -16.74 -46.42
CA ALA A 98 32.76 -17.34 -47.73
C ALA A 98 31.98 -18.68 -47.78
N ARG A 99 30.68 -18.58 -48.09
CA ARG A 99 30.11 -19.35 -49.21
C ARG A 99 28.85 -18.70 -49.76
N SER A 100 28.92 -18.38 -51.04
CA SER A 100 27.85 -17.94 -51.92
C SER A 100 26.74 -18.98 -52.00
N THR A 101 25.51 -18.60 -51.63
CA THR A 101 24.30 -19.19 -52.20
C THR A 101 23.19 -18.15 -52.16
N THR A 102 22.94 -17.56 -53.32
CA THR A 102 21.82 -16.67 -53.62
C THR A 102 20.51 -17.40 -53.45
N TRP A 103 19.81 -17.15 -52.35
CA TRP A 103 18.37 -17.30 -52.24
C TRP A 103 17.76 -15.92 -52.10
N VAL A 104 16.69 -15.68 -52.83
CA VAL A 104 15.92 -14.44 -52.92
C VAL A 104 15.55 -13.96 -51.52
N GLN A 105 16.30 -12.98 -51.01
CA GLN A 105 16.00 -12.28 -49.76
C GLN A 105 14.89 -11.25 -50.07
N ALA A 106 13.65 -11.70 -50.05
CA ALA A 106 12.51 -10.81 -49.99
C ALA A 106 12.57 -10.03 -48.67
N SER A 107 12.86 -8.74 -48.78
CA SER A 107 12.54 -7.64 -47.86
C SER A 107 11.77 -8.05 -46.60
N MET A 108 12.48 -8.18 -45.48
CA MET A 108 11.97 -7.84 -44.15
C MET A 108 13.06 -7.11 -43.39
N ASP A 109 13.40 -5.92 -43.90
CA ASP A 109 14.04 -4.89 -43.09
C ASP A 109 13.20 -4.68 -41.82
N GLY A 110 13.91 -4.66 -40.70
CA GLY A 110 13.36 -4.80 -39.36
C GLY A 110 12.08 -4.01 -39.15
N ALA A 111 11.00 -4.71 -38.81
CA ALA A 111 9.84 -4.09 -38.21
C ALA A 111 10.35 -3.28 -37.00
N PRO A 112 10.17 -1.95 -36.97
CA PRO A 112 10.57 -1.16 -35.83
C PRO A 112 9.87 -1.74 -34.60
N SER A 113 10.64 -1.99 -33.54
CA SER A 113 10.05 -2.31 -32.24
C SER A 113 8.95 -1.29 -31.99
N PRO A 114 7.70 -1.69 -31.69
CA PRO A 114 6.59 -0.76 -31.56
C PRO A 114 6.98 0.28 -30.53
N ALA A 115 7.10 1.54 -30.98
CA ALA A 115 7.53 2.64 -30.13
C ALA A 115 6.69 2.63 -28.85
N SER A 116 7.35 2.65 -27.69
CA SER A 116 6.64 2.77 -26.43
C SER A 116 5.75 4.01 -26.52
N PRO A 117 4.44 3.93 -26.25
CA PRO A 117 3.56 5.08 -26.43
C PRO A 117 4.08 6.24 -25.59
N ALA A 118 4.23 7.39 -26.24
CA ALA A 118 4.84 8.57 -25.64
C ALA A 118 4.20 8.86 -24.27
N GLY A 119 5.04 9.03 -23.25
CA GLY A 119 4.62 9.42 -21.90
C GLY A 119 4.35 8.29 -20.91
N LEU A 120 4.09 7.04 -21.32
CA LEU A 120 3.80 5.95 -20.35
C LEU A 120 4.94 5.79 -19.33
N SER A 121 6.19 5.79 -19.79
CA SER A 121 7.38 5.69 -18.91
C SER A 121 7.45 6.86 -17.92
N ALA A 122 7.16 8.08 -18.36
CA ALA A 122 7.17 9.26 -17.49
C ALA A 122 6.10 9.15 -16.38
N TYR A 123 4.86 8.78 -16.71
CA TYR A 123 3.80 8.61 -15.71
C TYR A 123 4.09 7.46 -14.73
N VAL A 124 4.70 6.37 -15.20
CA VAL A 124 5.14 5.28 -14.33
C VAL A 124 6.26 5.75 -13.39
N VAL A 125 7.25 6.51 -13.88
CA VAL A 125 8.29 7.09 -13.02
C VAL A 125 7.68 8.03 -11.98
N VAL A 126 6.74 8.89 -12.38
CA VAL A 126 6.01 9.76 -11.46
C VAL A 126 5.23 8.96 -10.42
N SER A 127 4.55 7.88 -10.81
CA SER A 127 3.81 7.04 -9.87
C SER A 127 4.76 6.37 -8.86
N GLN A 128 5.92 5.90 -9.30
CA GLN A 128 6.93 5.30 -8.40
C GLN A 128 7.51 6.34 -7.43
N LEU A 129 7.86 7.54 -7.90
CA LEU A 129 8.36 8.61 -7.05
C LEU A 129 7.32 9.04 -6.01
N LEU A 130 6.05 9.18 -6.41
CA LEU A 130 4.95 9.46 -5.49
C LEU A 130 4.77 8.32 -4.48
N GLY A 131 4.78 7.07 -4.93
CA GLY A 131 4.69 5.89 -4.07
C GLY A 131 5.80 5.79 -3.03
N LEU A 132 7.05 6.04 -3.42
CA LEU A 132 8.17 6.09 -2.48
C LEU A 132 8.04 7.26 -1.50
N THR A 133 7.58 8.42 -1.97
CA THR A 133 7.35 9.61 -1.13
C THR A 133 6.25 9.35 -0.11
N LEU A 134 5.17 8.66 -0.49
CA LEU A 134 4.09 8.23 0.40
C LEU A 134 4.61 7.38 1.54
N LEU A 135 5.43 6.37 1.23
CA LEU A 135 5.96 5.44 2.22
C LEU A 135 6.99 6.11 3.12
N ALA A 136 7.85 6.96 2.57
CA ALA A 136 8.78 7.78 3.35
C ALA A 136 8.04 8.74 4.30
N THR A 137 6.99 9.40 3.81
CA THR A 137 6.18 10.34 4.62
C THR A 137 5.42 9.60 5.72
N THR A 138 4.87 8.42 5.43
CA THR A 138 4.20 7.56 6.42
C THR A 138 5.20 7.13 7.51
N GLY A 139 6.37 6.64 7.11
CA GLY A 139 7.44 6.27 8.05
C GLY A 139 7.94 7.45 8.88
N ALA A 140 8.12 8.62 8.27
CA ALA A 140 8.54 9.84 8.96
C ALA A 140 7.50 10.31 9.97
N TRP A 141 6.21 10.26 9.60
CA TRP A 141 5.11 10.61 10.51
C TRP A 141 5.09 9.68 11.74
N LEU A 142 5.08 8.37 11.51
CA LEU A 142 5.05 7.39 12.60
C LEU A 142 6.32 7.43 13.46
N GLY A 143 7.48 7.57 12.82
CA GLY A 143 8.78 7.61 13.49
C GLY A 143 8.98 8.87 14.35
N ARG A 144 8.64 10.04 13.80
CA ARG A 144 8.91 11.32 14.46
C ARG A 144 7.84 11.72 15.48
N TYR A 145 6.57 11.41 15.22
CA TYR A 145 5.46 11.89 16.04
C TYR A 145 4.73 10.79 16.81
N ARG A 146 4.80 9.52 16.36
CA ARG A 146 4.11 8.39 17.02
C ARG A 146 5.04 7.42 17.75
N GLY A 147 6.32 7.75 17.91
CA GLY A 147 7.29 6.95 18.65
C GLY A 147 7.79 5.70 17.92
N GLY A 148 7.53 5.56 16.62
CA GLY A 148 7.99 4.45 15.78
C GLY A 148 6.99 3.32 15.62
N VAL A 149 7.48 2.14 15.26
CA VAL A 149 6.66 0.95 14.98
C VAL A 149 7.26 -0.22 15.74
N ALA A 150 6.44 -0.93 16.50
CA ALA A 150 6.82 -2.16 17.20
C ALA A 150 5.66 -3.16 17.16
N TRP A 151 5.96 -4.45 17.24
CA TRP A 151 4.91 -5.49 17.25
C TRP A 151 4.21 -5.62 18.61
N HIS A 152 4.84 -5.18 19.70
CA HIS A 152 4.29 -5.28 21.05
C HIS A 152 4.12 -3.90 21.69
N GLY A 153 3.14 -3.81 22.59
CA GLY A 153 2.89 -2.62 23.41
C GLY A 153 2.11 -1.53 22.68
N LEU A 154 2.22 -0.29 23.17
CA LEU A 154 1.39 0.83 22.70
C LEU A 154 1.62 1.20 21.23
N LEU A 155 2.82 0.89 20.71
CA LEU A 155 3.24 1.17 19.33
C LEU A 155 2.70 0.16 18.30
N GLN A 156 2.05 -0.93 18.75
CA GLN A 156 1.50 -1.95 17.86
C GLN A 156 0.47 -1.38 16.88
N PHE A 157 -0.30 -0.39 17.31
CA PHE A 157 -1.23 0.31 16.44
C PHE A 157 -0.54 0.94 15.21
N ASN A 158 0.70 1.41 15.34
CA ASN A 158 1.42 2.07 14.25
C ASN A 158 1.83 1.09 13.12
N VAL A 159 1.77 -0.22 13.35
CA VAL A 159 1.93 -1.23 12.29
C VAL A 159 0.80 -1.11 11.27
N HIS A 160 -0.42 -0.81 11.73
CA HIS A 160 -1.62 -0.73 10.89
C HIS A 160 -1.49 0.30 9.75
N PRO A 161 -1.30 1.61 10.00
CA PRO A 161 -1.21 2.61 8.93
C PRO A 161 -0.03 2.34 7.97
N LEU A 162 1.11 1.83 8.47
CA LEU A 162 2.24 1.47 7.64
C LEU A 162 1.89 0.32 6.68
N CYS A 163 1.27 -0.75 7.20
CA CYS A 163 0.83 -1.89 6.41
C CYS A 163 -0.27 -1.52 5.40
N MET A 164 -1.22 -0.66 5.78
CA MET A 164 -2.29 -0.23 4.87
C MET A 164 -1.75 0.58 3.69
N VAL A 165 -0.88 1.57 3.94
CA VAL A 165 -0.29 2.37 2.86
C VAL A 165 0.64 1.52 1.98
N LEU A 166 1.43 0.61 2.57
CA LEU A 166 2.31 -0.27 1.80
C LEU A 166 1.54 -1.29 0.96
N GLY A 167 0.61 -2.02 1.58
CA GLY A 167 -0.12 -3.11 0.92
C GLY A 167 -1.24 -2.61 0.02
N MET A 168 -2.24 -1.95 0.61
CA MET A 168 -3.50 -1.60 -0.04
C MET A 168 -3.44 -0.32 -0.88
N VAL A 169 -2.35 0.44 -0.81
CA VAL A 169 -2.15 1.61 -1.68
C VAL A 169 -0.99 1.38 -2.63
N PHE A 170 0.25 1.29 -2.13
CA PHE A 170 1.42 1.23 -2.99
C PHE A 170 1.49 -0.06 -3.82
N LEU A 171 1.55 -1.22 -3.16
CA LEU A 171 1.65 -2.51 -3.85
C LEU A 171 0.41 -2.83 -4.68
N GLN A 172 -0.79 -2.48 -4.19
CA GLN A 172 -2.02 -2.60 -4.97
C GLN A 172 -1.98 -1.71 -6.24
N GLY A 173 -1.53 -0.46 -6.13
CA GLY A 173 -1.37 0.45 -7.26
C GLY A 173 -0.38 -0.10 -8.29
N ASP A 174 0.77 -0.60 -7.85
CA ASP A 174 1.75 -1.24 -8.72
C ASP A 174 1.18 -2.48 -9.42
N ALA A 175 0.46 -3.32 -8.68
CA ALA A 175 -0.17 -4.52 -9.23
C ALA A 175 -1.17 -4.20 -10.35
N LEU A 176 -1.93 -3.10 -10.22
CA LEU A 176 -2.82 -2.61 -11.27
C LEU A 176 -2.06 -2.15 -12.53
N LEU A 177 -0.87 -1.57 -12.37
CA LEU A 177 -0.05 -1.08 -13.47
C LEU A 177 0.78 -2.17 -14.17
N VAL A 178 0.91 -3.37 -13.61
CA VAL A 178 1.73 -4.48 -14.16
C VAL A 178 1.47 -4.74 -15.65
N TYR A 179 0.19 -4.78 -16.06
CA TYR A 179 -0.15 -5.03 -17.48
C TYR A 179 0.18 -3.87 -18.42
N ARG A 180 0.38 -2.66 -17.88
CA ARG A 180 0.80 -1.48 -18.65
C ARG A 180 2.32 -1.44 -18.80
N VAL A 181 3.03 -1.68 -17.69
CA VAL A 181 4.50 -1.67 -17.64
C VAL A 181 5.09 -2.84 -18.41
N PHE A 182 4.58 -4.05 -18.18
CA PHE A 182 5.07 -5.29 -18.81
C PHE A 182 4.23 -5.68 -20.02
N ARG A 183 3.88 -4.70 -20.88
CA ARG A 183 3.02 -4.90 -22.06
C ARG A 183 3.64 -5.79 -23.14
N HIS A 184 4.97 -5.89 -23.20
CA HIS A 184 5.68 -6.72 -24.17
C HIS A 184 6.07 -8.10 -23.64
N GLU A 185 5.77 -8.39 -22.36
CA GLU A 185 6.10 -9.67 -21.74
C GLU A 185 5.03 -10.75 -22.00
N ALA A 186 5.45 -12.02 -21.90
CA ALA A 186 4.58 -13.17 -22.04
C ALA A 186 3.41 -13.12 -21.03
N LYS A 187 2.19 -13.31 -21.52
CA LYS A 187 0.94 -13.12 -20.74
C LYS A 187 0.88 -13.92 -19.46
N ARG A 188 1.37 -15.17 -19.49
CA ARG A 188 1.42 -16.05 -18.31
C ARG A 188 2.27 -15.44 -17.19
N SER A 189 3.36 -14.77 -17.56
CA SER A 189 4.29 -14.11 -16.63
C SER A 189 3.66 -12.87 -16.01
N THR A 190 3.08 -12.01 -16.86
CA THR A 190 2.40 -10.78 -16.41
C THR A 190 1.22 -11.10 -15.51
N LYS A 191 0.45 -12.14 -15.82
CA LYS A 191 -0.60 -12.69 -14.96
C LYS A 191 -0.08 -13.15 -13.60
N ALA A 192 0.99 -13.95 -13.59
CA ALA A 192 1.59 -14.44 -12.36
C ALA A 192 2.12 -13.29 -11.50
N LEU A 193 2.82 -12.31 -12.09
CA LEU A 193 3.33 -11.14 -11.39
C LEU A 193 2.19 -10.30 -10.78
N HIS A 194 1.13 -10.05 -11.54
CA HIS A 194 -0.05 -9.32 -11.06
C HIS A 194 -0.69 -10.02 -9.85
N ALA A 195 -0.90 -11.34 -9.92
CA ALA A 195 -1.45 -12.11 -8.81
C ALA A 195 -0.52 -12.16 -7.60
N LEU A 196 0.80 -12.30 -7.81
CA LEU A 196 1.78 -12.31 -6.73
C LEU A 196 1.84 -10.98 -5.99
N LEU A 197 1.81 -9.85 -6.70
CA LEU A 197 1.83 -8.52 -6.08
C LEU A 197 0.55 -8.26 -5.27
N HIS A 198 -0.63 -8.59 -5.82
CA HIS A 198 -1.88 -8.50 -5.05
C HIS A 198 -1.90 -9.45 -3.84
N GLY A 199 -1.34 -10.66 -3.97
CA GLY A 199 -1.21 -11.62 -2.87
C GLY A 199 -0.30 -11.10 -1.75
N LEU A 200 0.85 -10.51 -2.10
CA LEU A 200 1.75 -9.86 -1.14
C LEU A 200 1.06 -8.68 -0.44
N ALA A 201 0.33 -7.86 -1.18
CA ALA A 201 -0.47 -6.76 -0.63
C ALA A 201 -1.50 -7.27 0.40
N LEU A 202 -2.22 -8.36 0.09
CA LEU A 202 -3.18 -9.00 1.00
C LEU A 202 -2.53 -9.48 2.30
N VAL A 203 -1.36 -10.14 2.21
CA VAL A 203 -0.65 -10.63 3.40
C VAL A 203 -0.20 -9.46 4.28
N ILE A 204 0.35 -8.40 3.69
CA ILE A 204 0.77 -7.20 4.43
C ILE A 204 -0.43 -6.50 5.08
N ALA A 205 -1.56 -6.39 4.36
CA ALA A 205 -2.79 -5.83 4.89
C ALA A 205 -3.34 -6.66 6.06
N LEU A 206 -3.33 -8.00 5.94
CA LEU A 206 -3.74 -8.89 7.03
C LEU A 206 -2.91 -8.65 8.30
N VAL A 207 -1.59 -8.49 8.18
CA VAL A 207 -0.71 -8.15 9.31
C VAL A 207 -1.15 -6.82 9.96
N GLY A 208 -1.45 -5.81 9.16
CA GLY A 208 -1.93 -4.52 9.67
C GLY A 208 -3.29 -4.59 10.36
N ILE A 209 -4.20 -5.45 9.87
CA ILE A 209 -5.50 -5.68 10.50
C ILE A 209 -5.32 -6.41 11.83
N VAL A 210 -4.53 -7.49 11.86
CA VAL A 210 -4.24 -8.24 13.10
C VAL A 210 -3.64 -7.30 14.16
N ALA A 211 -2.71 -6.43 13.78
CA ALA A 211 -2.08 -5.49 14.70
C ALA A 211 -3.08 -4.50 15.34
N VAL A 212 -4.09 -4.01 14.60
CA VAL A 212 -5.09 -3.10 15.18
C VAL A 212 -6.05 -3.83 16.13
N PHE A 213 -6.53 -5.01 15.76
CA PHE A 213 -7.40 -5.82 16.63
C PHE A 213 -6.68 -6.24 17.92
N GLU A 214 -5.41 -6.63 17.84
CA GLU A 214 -4.63 -6.95 19.03
C GLU A 214 -4.38 -5.70 19.88
N SER A 215 -4.03 -4.56 19.27
CA SER A 215 -3.88 -3.31 20.01
C SER A 215 -5.17 -2.86 20.69
N HIS A 216 -6.34 -3.04 20.07
CA HIS A 216 -7.64 -2.70 20.68
C HIS A 216 -7.94 -3.61 21.86
N ARG A 217 -7.72 -4.91 21.72
CA ARG A 217 -7.88 -5.89 22.81
C ARG A 217 -7.02 -5.54 24.01
N THR A 218 -5.75 -5.22 23.81
CA THR A 218 -4.84 -4.83 24.90
C THR A 218 -5.27 -3.53 25.59
N LYS A 219 -5.89 -2.60 24.86
CA LYS A 219 -6.34 -1.29 25.38
C LYS A 219 -7.79 -1.29 25.88
N GLY A 220 -8.54 -2.38 25.69
CA GLY A 220 -9.97 -2.44 26.03
C GLY A 220 -10.86 -1.54 25.17
N ILE A 221 -10.46 -1.26 23.93
CA ILE A 221 -11.20 -0.41 22.99
C ILE A 221 -12.17 -1.29 22.18
N PRO A 222 -13.44 -0.91 22.00
CA PRO A 222 -14.36 -1.67 21.16
C PRO A 222 -13.92 -1.67 19.70
N ASP A 223 -14.08 -2.80 19.02
CA ASP A 223 -13.76 -2.94 17.60
C ASP A 223 -14.92 -2.47 16.69
N MET A 224 -14.60 -2.17 15.43
CA MET A 224 -15.56 -2.03 14.34
C MET A 224 -16.71 -1.01 14.54
N TYR A 225 -16.50 0.05 15.32
CA TYR A 225 -17.52 1.08 15.54
C TYR A 225 -17.40 2.30 14.60
N SER A 226 -16.25 2.50 13.95
CA SER A 226 -15.98 3.69 13.15
C SER A 226 -16.26 3.47 11.66
N LEU A 227 -16.57 4.53 10.91
CA LEU A 227 -16.79 4.43 9.46
C LEU A 227 -15.52 3.96 8.73
N HIS A 228 -14.33 4.40 9.18
CA HIS A 228 -13.05 3.89 8.68
C HIS A 228 -12.99 2.36 8.80
N SER A 229 -13.37 1.80 9.95
CA SER A 229 -13.31 0.36 10.18
C SER A 229 -14.27 -0.43 9.28
N TRP A 230 -15.48 0.07 9.04
CA TRP A 230 -16.46 -0.56 8.14
C TRP A 230 -15.98 -0.54 6.70
N CYS A 231 -15.55 0.63 6.20
CA CYS A 231 -15.00 0.77 4.85
C CYS A 231 -13.71 -0.05 4.66
N GLY A 232 -12.82 -0.05 5.65
CA GLY A 232 -11.55 -0.78 5.62
C GLY A 232 -11.76 -2.30 5.61
N MET A 233 -12.67 -2.83 6.44
CA MET A 233 -13.00 -4.25 6.44
C MET A 233 -13.70 -4.67 5.14
N ALA A 234 -14.64 -3.86 4.63
CA ALA A 234 -15.27 -4.11 3.34
C ALA A 234 -14.24 -4.13 2.21
N ALA A 235 -13.30 -3.17 2.18
CA ALA A 235 -12.21 -3.14 1.21
C ALA A 235 -11.36 -4.42 1.28
N PHE A 236 -10.95 -4.85 2.47
CA PHE A 236 -10.12 -6.05 2.64
C PHE A 236 -10.84 -7.33 2.20
N VAL A 237 -12.09 -7.55 2.64
CA VAL A 237 -12.86 -8.75 2.30
C VAL A 237 -13.15 -8.82 0.80
N LEU A 238 -13.60 -7.71 0.21
CA LEU A 238 -13.89 -7.66 -1.23
C LEU A 238 -12.61 -7.79 -2.07
N TYR A 239 -11.47 -7.26 -1.59
CA TYR A 239 -10.18 -7.42 -2.26
C TYR A 239 -9.65 -8.86 -2.19
N LEU A 240 -9.83 -9.55 -1.07
CA LEU A 240 -9.53 -10.98 -0.96
C LEU A 240 -10.40 -11.80 -1.93
N LEU A 241 -11.70 -11.53 -1.96
CA LEU A 241 -12.62 -12.20 -2.89
C LEU A 241 -12.23 -11.93 -4.34
N GLN A 242 -11.93 -10.68 -4.69
CA GLN A 242 -11.47 -10.27 -6.01
C GLN A 242 -10.19 -11.01 -6.43
N TRP A 243 -9.25 -11.20 -5.51
CA TRP A 243 -8.01 -11.92 -5.76
C TRP A 243 -8.25 -13.42 -5.97
N LEU A 244 -9.08 -14.05 -5.13
CA LEU A 244 -9.43 -15.47 -5.24
C LEU A 244 -10.17 -15.76 -6.56
N LEU A 245 -11.18 -14.96 -6.90
CA LEU A 245 -11.90 -15.07 -8.17
C LEU A 245 -10.97 -14.80 -9.35
N GLY A 246 -10.11 -13.78 -9.26
CA GLY A 246 -9.10 -13.48 -10.29
C GLY A 246 -8.16 -14.67 -10.55
N CYS A 247 -7.67 -15.32 -9.50
CA CYS A 247 -6.85 -16.52 -9.61
C CYS A 247 -7.63 -17.68 -10.23
N GLY A 248 -8.85 -17.95 -9.74
CA GLY A 248 -9.70 -19.02 -10.25
C GLY A 248 -10.06 -18.87 -11.73
N PHE A 249 -10.47 -17.68 -12.16
CA PHE A 249 -10.85 -17.43 -13.54
C PHE A 249 -9.65 -17.26 -14.49
N PHE A 250 -8.57 -16.58 -14.10
CA PHE A 250 -7.53 -16.14 -15.04
C PHE A 250 -6.18 -16.85 -14.94
N LEU A 251 -5.86 -17.50 -13.80
CA LEU A 251 -4.62 -18.26 -13.62
C LEU A 251 -4.82 -19.77 -13.76
N LEU A 252 -5.90 -20.31 -13.22
CA LEU A 252 -6.17 -21.75 -13.31
C LEU A 252 -6.78 -22.11 -14.68
N PRO A 253 -6.40 -23.27 -15.27
CA PRO A 253 -6.86 -23.65 -16.60
C PRO A 253 -8.36 -23.98 -16.67
N GLY A 254 -9.04 -24.23 -15.55
CA GLY A 254 -10.38 -24.82 -15.50
C GLY A 254 -11.58 -23.92 -15.91
N ALA A 255 -11.43 -22.61 -15.98
CA ALA A 255 -12.54 -21.73 -16.38
C ALA A 255 -12.73 -21.67 -17.91
N SER A 256 -13.97 -21.79 -18.39
CA SER A 256 -14.28 -21.68 -19.83
C SER A 256 -13.97 -20.28 -20.37
N PHE A 257 -13.67 -20.19 -21.68
CA PHE A 257 -13.40 -18.91 -22.34
C PHE A 257 -14.57 -17.92 -22.23
N SER A 258 -15.80 -18.41 -22.37
CA SER A 258 -17.03 -17.60 -22.24
C SER A 258 -17.15 -16.96 -20.86
N LEU A 259 -16.92 -17.72 -19.78
CA LEU A 259 -16.98 -17.19 -18.41
C LEU A 259 -15.89 -16.14 -18.16
N ARG A 260 -14.65 -16.41 -18.61
CA ARG A 260 -13.53 -15.46 -18.50
C ARG A 260 -13.83 -14.15 -19.22
N SER A 261 -14.41 -14.21 -20.41
CA SER A 261 -14.79 -13.03 -21.20
C SER A 261 -15.86 -12.20 -20.48
N ARG A 262 -16.88 -12.87 -19.93
CA ARG A 262 -17.98 -12.23 -19.21
C ARG A 262 -17.59 -11.60 -17.89
N TYR A 263 -16.63 -12.17 -17.14
CA TYR A 263 -16.19 -11.70 -15.82
C TYR A 263 -15.08 -10.64 -15.88
N LYS A 264 -14.30 -10.60 -16.97
CA LYS A 264 -13.20 -9.65 -17.15
C LYS A 264 -13.59 -8.17 -16.91
N PRO A 265 -14.69 -7.62 -17.47
CA PRO A 265 -15.02 -6.21 -17.25
C PRO A 265 -15.34 -5.90 -15.79
N GLN A 266 -16.02 -6.80 -15.08
CA GLN A 266 -16.31 -6.68 -13.64
C GLN A 266 -15.01 -6.77 -12.83
N HIS A 267 -14.11 -7.68 -13.19
CA HIS A 267 -12.80 -7.77 -12.55
C HIS A 267 -12.01 -6.45 -12.65
N VAL A 268 -12.03 -5.80 -13.82
CA VAL A 268 -11.38 -4.49 -13.99
C VAL A 268 -12.09 -3.40 -13.18
N PHE A 269 -13.42 -3.32 -13.27
CA PHE A 269 -14.21 -2.31 -12.55
C PHE A 269 -14.00 -2.40 -11.03
N PHE A 270 -14.20 -3.58 -10.45
CA PHE A 270 -14.03 -3.78 -9.01
C PHE A 270 -12.57 -3.59 -8.58
N GLY A 271 -11.59 -3.95 -9.42
CA GLY A 271 -10.18 -3.68 -9.12
C GLY A 271 -9.87 -2.19 -8.93
N ILE A 272 -10.41 -1.33 -9.81
CA ILE A 272 -10.25 0.13 -9.72
C ILE A 272 -11.08 0.70 -8.56
N ALA A 273 -12.33 0.25 -8.41
CA ALA A 273 -13.21 0.70 -7.33
C ALA A 273 -12.64 0.37 -5.94
N LEU A 274 -12.07 -0.83 -5.76
CA LEU A 274 -11.45 -1.24 -4.49
C LEU A 274 -10.17 -0.45 -4.20
N PHE A 275 -9.42 -0.04 -5.22
CA PHE A 275 -8.27 0.83 -5.04
C PHE A 275 -8.70 2.23 -4.56
N ALA A 276 -9.74 2.79 -5.17
CA ALA A 276 -10.32 4.06 -4.71
C ALA A 276 -10.87 3.95 -3.28
N LEU A 277 -11.57 2.85 -2.96
CA LEU A 277 -12.06 2.59 -1.60
C LEU A 277 -10.93 2.45 -0.58
N SER A 278 -9.81 1.83 -0.96
CA SER A 278 -8.63 1.68 -0.09
C SER A 278 -7.98 3.03 0.23
N ILE A 279 -7.89 3.93 -0.77
CA ILE A 279 -7.43 5.31 -0.57
C ILE A 279 -8.40 6.05 0.35
N ALA A 280 -9.71 5.97 0.09
CA ALA A 280 -10.74 6.62 0.92
C ALA A 280 -10.68 6.12 2.38
N ALA A 281 -10.53 4.82 2.59
CA ALA A 281 -10.36 4.24 3.93
C ALA A 281 -9.09 4.76 4.61
N CYS A 282 -7.96 4.87 3.89
CA CYS A 282 -6.73 5.46 4.44
C CYS A 282 -6.93 6.93 4.85
N LEU A 283 -7.64 7.74 4.05
CA LEU A 283 -7.95 9.13 4.39
C LEU A 283 -8.81 9.24 5.65
N LEU A 284 -9.85 8.39 5.78
CA LEU A 284 -10.66 8.32 6.99
C LEU A 284 -9.81 7.91 8.20
N GLY A 285 -8.93 6.92 8.05
CA GLY A 285 -8.06 6.44 9.13
C GLY A 285 -7.03 7.48 9.59
N ILE A 286 -6.43 8.22 8.66
CA ILE A 286 -5.54 9.35 8.98
C ILE A 286 -6.32 10.41 9.76
N THR A 287 -7.52 10.76 9.29
CA THR A 287 -8.38 11.75 9.95
C THR A 287 -8.76 11.32 11.37
N GLU A 288 -9.22 10.08 11.55
CA GLU A 288 -9.52 9.51 12.87
C GLU A 288 -8.29 9.55 13.78
N MET A 289 -7.11 9.15 13.29
CA MET A 289 -5.89 9.17 14.10
C MET A 289 -5.52 10.60 14.53
N LEU A 290 -5.66 11.61 13.66
CA LEU A 290 -5.39 13.00 14.02
C LEU A 290 -6.39 13.52 15.05
N LEU A 291 -7.67 13.24 14.86
CA LEU A 291 -8.72 13.65 15.79
C LEU A 291 -8.63 12.95 17.16
N PHE A 292 -8.07 11.75 17.24
CA PHE A 292 -7.87 11.07 18.51
C PHE A 292 -6.62 11.53 19.27
N ASN A 293 -5.56 11.91 18.58
CA ASN A 293 -4.27 12.20 19.22
C ASN A 293 -3.97 13.69 19.39
N ILE A 294 -4.45 14.55 18.48
CA ILE A 294 -4.10 15.97 18.45
C ILE A 294 -5.32 16.89 18.32
N ARG A 295 -6.52 16.42 18.68
CA ARG A 295 -7.81 17.12 18.51
C ARG A 295 -7.76 18.63 18.76
N ASP A 296 -7.30 19.01 19.95
CA ASP A 296 -7.37 20.41 20.42
C ASP A 296 -6.31 21.29 19.75
N SER A 297 -5.22 20.69 19.27
CA SER A 297 -4.12 21.39 18.60
C SER A 297 -4.19 21.33 17.07
N TYR A 298 -5.09 20.50 16.51
CA TYR A 298 -5.14 20.21 15.09
C TYR A 298 -5.49 21.45 14.25
N SER A 299 -6.41 22.29 14.74
CA SER A 299 -6.79 23.57 14.12
C SER A 299 -5.69 24.62 14.12
N HIS A 300 -4.66 24.45 14.94
CA HIS A 300 -3.52 25.36 15.05
C HIS A 300 -2.38 25.02 14.08
N PHE A 301 -2.61 24.16 13.09
CA PHE A 301 -1.63 23.77 12.07
C PHE A 301 -0.32 23.23 12.68
N VAL A 302 -0.42 22.44 13.74
CA VAL A 302 0.76 21.79 14.33
C VAL A 302 1.50 20.92 13.28
N PRO A 303 2.84 20.84 13.34
CA PRO A 303 3.64 20.18 12.30
C PRO A 303 3.23 18.73 11.99
N GLU A 304 2.77 17.98 13.01
CA GLU A 304 2.23 16.64 12.83
C GLU A 304 1.00 16.64 11.91
N GLY A 305 0.03 17.53 12.16
CA GLY A 305 -1.20 17.64 11.38
C GLY A 305 -0.93 18.03 9.93
N VAL A 306 0.00 18.96 9.72
CA VAL A 306 0.42 19.37 8.36
C VAL A 306 1.05 18.20 7.61
N LEU A 307 1.94 17.43 8.25
CA LEU A 307 2.58 16.27 7.64
C LEU A 307 1.57 15.18 7.27
N ALA A 308 0.63 14.86 8.18
CA ALA A 308 -0.40 13.86 7.94
C ALA A 308 -1.41 14.29 6.86
N ASN A 309 -1.77 15.58 6.80
CA ASN A 309 -2.59 16.11 5.72
C ASN A 309 -1.86 16.08 4.37
N THR A 310 -0.56 16.38 4.37
CA THR A 310 0.28 16.24 3.18
C THR A 310 0.31 14.80 2.71
N LEU A 311 0.42 13.82 3.62
CA LEU A 311 0.29 12.40 3.30
C LEU A 311 -1.08 12.08 2.67
N GLY A 312 -2.17 12.64 3.20
CA GLY A 312 -3.50 12.51 2.61
C GLY A 312 -3.58 13.03 1.17
N VAL A 313 -3.04 14.22 0.90
CA VAL A 313 -2.99 14.79 -0.46
C VAL A 313 -2.13 13.93 -1.39
N LEU A 314 -0.99 13.43 -0.92
CA LEU A 314 -0.14 12.51 -1.68
C LEU A 314 -0.86 11.21 -2.05
N LEU A 315 -1.71 10.67 -1.15
CA LEU A 315 -2.47 9.44 -1.41
C LEU A 315 -3.46 9.65 -2.57
N VAL A 316 -4.15 10.80 -2.56
CA VAL A 316 -5.05 11.19 -3.65
C VAL A 316 -4.28 11.40 -4.95
N ALA A 317 -3.15 12.11 -4.91
CA ALA A 317 -2.32 12.36 -6.09
C ALA A 317 -1.81 11.06 -6.73
N PHE A 318 -1.31 10.12 -5.92
CA PHE A 318 -0.91 8.79 -6.40
C PHE A 318 -2.09 8.03 -7.01
N GLY A 319 -3.25 8.04 -6.35
CA GLY A 319 -4.48 7.44 -6.86
C GLY A 319 -4.89 7.99 -8.23
N LEU A 320 -4.83 9.31 -8.40
CA LEU A 320 -5.17 9.98 -9.67
C LEU A 320 -4.18 9.62 -10.77
N VAL A 321 -2.87 9.58 -10.49
CA VAL A 321 -1.86 9.18 -11.48
C VAL A 321 -2.06 7.72 -11.91
N VAL A 322 -2.25 6.80 -10.97
CA VAL A 322 -2.54 5.39 -11.28
C VAL A 322 -3.83 5.27 -12.09
N GLY A 323 -4.91 5.95 -11.67
CA GLY A 323 -6.18 5.96 -12.37
C GLY A 323 -6.08 6.51 -13.80
N TYR A 324 -5.32 7.59 -13.99
CA TYR A 324 -5.04 8.15 -15.31
C TYR A 324 -4.31 7.13 -16.21
N VAL A 325 -3.27 6.47 -15.68
CA VAL A 325 -2.55 5.43 -16.43
C VAL A 325 -3.45 4.25 -16.81
N LEU A 326 -4.41 3.88 -15.95
CA LEU A 326 -5.35 2.80 -16.21
C LEU A 326 -6.46 3.16 -17.21
N THR A 327 -6.83 4.43 -17.34
CA THR A 327 -7.90 4.87 -18.27
C THR A 327 -7.40 5.11 -19.69
N ARG A 328 -6.09 5.25 -19.91
CA ARG A 328 -5.51 5.41 -21.25
C ARG A 328 -5.59 4.12 -22.08
N ASP A 329 -6.32 4.14 -23.18
CA ASP A 329 -6.47 2.98 -24.07
C ASP A 329 -5.18 2.62 -24.83
N ASP A 330 -4.42 3.63 -25.27
CA ASP A 330 -3.16 3.46 -25.99
C ASP A 330 -2.08 2.69 -25.19
N TRP A 331 -2.25 2.66 -23.87
CA TRP A 331 -1.33 2.02 -22.93
C TRP A 331 -1.73 0.59 -22.57
N LYS A 332 -2.89 0.11 -23.03
CA LYS A 332 -3.29 -1.29 -22.85
C LYS A 332 -2.30 -2.23 -23.55
N ARG A 333 -2.09 -3.41 -22.96
CA ARG A 333 -1.24 -4.46 -23.53
C ARG A 333 -1.82 -4.91 -24.88
N PRO A 334 -1.07 -4.78 -26.01
CA PRO A 334 -1.50 -5.33 -27.28
C PRO A 334 -1.44 -6.86 -27.23
N PRO A 335 -2.27 -7.57 -28.01
CA PRO A 335 -2.09 -9.01 -28.21
C PRO A 335 -0.72 -9.24 -28.87
N LEU A 336 0.08 -10.16 -28.31
CA LEU A 336 1.36 -10.57 -28.92
C LEU A 336 1.10 -11.43 -30.17
N ALA A 337 2.04 -11.44 -31.11
CA ALA A 337 1.94 -12.23 -32.34
C ALA A 337 1.70 -13.74 -32.08
N GLU A 338 2.32 -14.29 -31.03
CA GLU A 338 2.09 -15.67 -30.57
C GLU A 338 0.63 -15.94 -30.14
N GLU A 339 -0.05 -14.93 -29.57
CA GLU A 339 -1.45 -15.05 -29.15
C GLU A 339 -2.40 -14.87 -30.34
N LEU A 340 -2.01 -14.05 -31.32
CA LEU A 340 -2.76 -13.88 -32.56
C LEU A 340 -2.72 -15.18 -33.38
N ALA A 341 -1.55 -15.80 -33.54
CA ALA A 341 -1.40 -17.08 -34.23
C ALA A 341 -2.26 -18.18 -33.58
N LEU A 342 -2.19 -18.35 -32.25
CA LEU A 342 -3.04 -19.30 -31.52
C LEU A 342 -4.54 -19.00 -31.64
N SER A 343 -4.93 -17.72 -31.72
CA SER A 343 -6.34 -17.34 -31.88
C SER A 343 -6.87 -17.60 -33.29
N MET A 344 -6.02 -17.44 -34.31
CA MET A 344 -6.34 -17.77 -35.70
C MET A 344 -6.45 -19.28 -35.86
N ASP A 345 -5.48 -20.04 -35.33
CA ASP A 345 -5.49 -21.50 -35.36
C ASP A 345 -6.75 -22.07 -34.68
N PHE A 346 -7.12 -21.54 -33.51
CA PHE A 346 -8.34 -21.94 -32.83
C PHE A 346 -9.60 -21.59 -33.64
N LYS A 347 -9.64 -20.40 -34.25
CA LYS A 347 -10.76 -19.99 -35.12
C LYS A 347 -10.89 -20.92 -36.32
N THR A 348 -9.79 -21.26 -36.99
CA THR A 348 -9.79 -22.23 -38.10
C THR A 348 -10.19 -23.64 -37.67
N LEU A 349 -9.85 -24.08 -36.45
CA LEU A 349 -10.29 -25.39 -35.93
C LEU A 349 -11.77 -25.40 -35.54
N THR A 350 -12.34 -24.25 -35.15
CA THR A 350 -13.78 -24.14 -34.88
C THR A 350 -14.60 -23.86 -36.14
N GLU A 351 -13.99 -23.34 -37.21
CA GLU A 351 -14.67 -22.88 -38.43
C GLU A 351 -14.31 -23.68 -39.72
N GLY A 352 -13.33 -24.60 -39.70
CA GLY A 352 -13.02 -25.51 -40.82
C GLY A 352 -13.52 -26.94 -40.53
N GLU A 353 -14.19 -27.68 -41.41
CA GLU A 353 -14.58 -27.51 -42.82
C GLU A 353 -16.05 -27.97 -42.96
N SER A 354 -16.97 -27.09 -43.35
CA SER A 354 -18.16 -27.54 -44.08
C SER A 354 -17.84 -27.34 -45.56
N PRO A 355 -17.53 -28.40 -46.33
CA PRO A 355 -17.38 -28.25 -47.76
C PRO A 355 -18.75 -27.90 -48.34
N GLY A 356 -18.91 -26.63 -48.71
CA GLY A 356 -19.92 -26.24 -49.66
C GLY A 356 -19.59 -26.85 -51.02
N GLY A 357 -20.03 -28.09 -51.25
CA GLY A 357 -20.44 -28.53 -52.58
C GLY A 357 -21.84 -27.98 -52.79
N GLY A 358 -22.05 -26.94 -53.58
CA GLY A 358 -21.73 -26.96 -55.00
C GLY A 358 -22.94 -27.52 -55.71
N SER A 359 -23.96 -26.67 -55.86
CA SER A 359 -25.10 -26.89 -56.74
C SER A 359 -24.62 -27.14 -58.16
N GLN A 360 -24.95 -28.32 -58.71
CA GLN A 360 -25.33 -28.51 -60.10
C GLN A 360 -26.19 -29.75 -60.23
#